data_AF-A0A938G5N4-F1
#
_entry.id   AF-A0A938G5N4-F1
#
_cell.length_a   1.000
_cell.length_b   1.000
_cell.length_c   1.000
_cell.angle_alpha   90.00
_cell.angle_beta   90.00
_cell.angle_gamma   90.00
#
_symmetry.space_group_name_H-M   'P 1'
#
loop_
_entity.id
_entity.type
_entity.pdbx_description
1 polymer ?
#
loop_
_entity_poly.entity_id
_entity_poly.type
_entity_poly.pdbx_seq_one_letter_code
_entity_poly.pdbx_strand_id
1 'polypeptide(L)' 'MSNNVMSADDVRRAITRIAHEILERQHGGERLAIVGLQRGGAWLADAIGAAINAIEPAAKVPVGYIDV' A
#
# COMPACT_ATOMS: atom_id res chain seq x y z
N MET A 1 22.88 -17.11 11.65
CA MET A 1 22.41 -15.81 12.15
C MET A 1 21.43 -15.25 11.11
N SER A 2 20.20 -14.92 11.50
CA SER A 2 19.25 -14.27 10.60
C SER A 2 19.58 -12.78 10.53
N ASN A 3 20.03 -12.30 9.38
CA ASN A 3 20.30 -10.88 9.17
C ASN A 3 18.96 -10.16 8.96
N ASN A 4 18.48 -9.46 9.98
CA ASN A 4 17.21 -8.74 9.89
C ASN A 4 17.41 -7.43 9.12
N VAL A 5 16.75 -7.31 7.97
CA VAL A 5 16.91 -6.15 7.08
C VAL A 5 16.01 -4.98 7.51
N MET A 6 14.80 -5.27 8.01
CA MET A 6 13.82 -4.25 8.40
C MET A 6 13.09 -4.66 9.67
N SER A 7 12.98 -3.73 10.62
CA SER A 7 12.07 -3.85 11.75
C SER A 7 10.61 -3.64 11.31
N ALA A 8 9.67 -4.01 12.17
CA ALA A 8 8.24 -3.74 11.94
C ALA A 8 7.95 -2.23 11.77
N ASP A 9 8.67 -1.38 12.49
CA ASP A 9 8.55 0.07 12.37
C ASP A 9 9.09 0.58 11.02
N ASP A 10 10.18 -0.01 10.52
CA ASP A 10 10.72 0.32 9.19
C ASP A 10 9.71 -0.02 8.09
N VAL A 11 9.06 -1.19 8.20
CA VAL A 11 8.03 -1.63 7.25
C VAL A 11 6.83 -0.69 7.29
N ARG A 12 6.37 -0.30 8.48
CA ARG A 12 5.24 0.64 8.64
C ARG A 12 5.56 2.00 8.00
N ARG A 13 6.75 2.55 8.25
CA ARG A 13 7.18 3.82 7.64
C ARG A 13 7.30 3.70 6.12
N ALA A 14 7.81 2.58 5.62
CA ALA A 14 7.92 2.33 4.19
C ALA A 14 6.54 2.29 3.51
N ILE A 15 5.55 1.61 4.11
CA ILE A 15 4.17 1.55 3.60
C ILE A 15 3.55 2.95 3.54
N THR A 16 3.65 3.74 4.62
CA THR A 16 3.15 5.12 4.63
C THR A 16 3.83 5.99 3.58
N ARG A 17 5.15 5.85 3.40
CA ARG A 17 5.88 6.58 2.34
C ARG A 17 5.38 6.19 0.95
N ILE A 18 5.20 4.90 0.67
CA ILE A 18 4.66 4.42 -0.61
C ILE A 18 3.26 4.99 -0.86
N ALA A 19 2.39 5.03 0.16
CA ALA A 19 1.06 5.60 0.04
C ALA A 19 1.07 7.09 -0.34
N HIS A 20 1.91 7.90 0.30
CA HIS A 20 2.08 9.31 -0.08
C HIS A 20 2.59 9.45 -1.53
N GLU A 21 3.62 8.70 -1.90
CA GLU A 21 4.19 8.75 -3.25
C GLU A 21 3.17 8.36 -4.33
N ILE A 22 2.30 7.38 -4.06
CA ILE A 22 1.23 6.99 -4.99
C ILE A 22 0.22 8.15 -5.16
N LEU A 23 -0.25 8.74 -4.06
CA LEU A 23 -1.21 9.84 -4.10
C LEU A 23 -0.65 11.08 -4.82
N GLU A 24 0.59 11.45 -4.53
CA GLU A 24 1.27 12.58 -5.18
C GLU A 24 1.39 12.36 -6.69
N ARG A 25 1.75 11.14 -7.11
CA ARG A 25 1.91 10.77 -8.53
C ARG A 25 0.58 10.72 -9.29
N GLN A 26 -0.51 10.38 -8.63
CA GLN A 26 -1.85 10.29 -9.25
C GLN A 26 -2.68 11.56 -9.07
N HIS A 27 -2.15 12.56 -8.36
CA HIS A 27 -2.86 13.80 -7.98
C HIS A 27 -4.15 13.52 -7.18
N GLY A 28 -4.08 12.58 -6.25
CA GLY A 28 -5.20 12.13 -5.41
C GLY A 28 -5.66 10.70 -5.71
N GLY A 29 -6.56 10.19 -4.88
CA GLY A 29 -6.99 8.78 -4.92
C GLY A 29 -8.30 8.47 -5.67
N GLU A 30 -8.99 9.47 -6.23
CA GLU A 30 -10.34 9.30 -6.82
C GLU A 30 -10.42 8.30 -7.98
N ARG A 31 -9.35 8.17 -8.76
CA ARG A 31 -9.26 7.23 -9.90
C ARG A 31 -8.15 6.20 -9.72
N LEU A 32 -7.90 5.82 -8.47
CA LEU A 32 -6.89 4.84 -8.12
C LEU A 32 -7.54 3.52 -7.72
N ALA A 33 -6.91 2.42 -8.10
CA ALA A 33 -7.18 1.08 -7.57
C ALA A 33 -5.85 0.41 -7.28
N ILE A 34 -5.80 -0.43 -6.24
CA ILE A 34 -4.63 -1.24 -5.90
C ILE A 34 -4.93 -2.70 -6.22
N VAL A 35 -3.98 -3.38 -6.87
CA VAL A 35 -4.09 -4.81 -7.17
C VAL A 35 -2.88 -5.53 -6.60
N GLY A 36 -3.13 -6.45 -5.66
CA GLY A 36 -2.10 -7.31 -5.08
C GLY A 36 -1.91 -8.60 -5.88
N LEU A 37 -0.66 -9.00 -6.11
CA LEU A 37 -0.34 -10.35 -6.59
C LEU A 37 -0.47 -11.33 -5.42
N GLN A 38 -1.16 -12.46 -5.62
CA GLN A 38 -1.55 -13.35 -4.53
C GLN A 38 -0.35 -13.94 -3.76
N ARG A 39 0.78 -14.19 -4.44
CA ARG A 39 2.03 -14.64 -3.81
C ARG A 39 2.76 -13.48 -3.15
N GLY A 40 2.42 -13.21 -1.88
CA GLY A 40 3.12 -12.25 -1.02
C GLY A 40 2.78 -10.77 -1.25
N GLY A 41 1.97 -10.44 -2.25
CA GLY A 41 1.53 -9.07 -2.54
C GLY A 41 0.17 -8.71 -1.95
N ALA A 42 -0.66 -9.70 -1.56
CA ALA A 42 -2.00 -9.44 -1.03
C ALA A 42 -1.98 -8.59 0.25
N TRP A 43 -1.21 -9.01 1.26
CA TRP A 43 -1.10 -8.27 2.53
C TRP A 43 -0.55 -6.84 2.33
N LEU A 44 0.37 -6.68 1.38
CA LEU A 44 1.00 -5.38 1.09
C LEU A 44 0.03 -4.45 0.38
N ALA A 45 -0.76 -4.99 -0.57
CA ALA A 45 -1.82 -4.25 -1.24
C ALA A 45 -2.87 -3.73 -0.24
N ASP A 46 -3.28 -4.57 0.72
CA ASP A 46 -4.19 -4.18 1.79
C ASP A 46 -3.60 -3.07 2.66
N ALA A 47 -2.34 -3.23 3.08
CA ALA A 47 -1.68 -2.27 3.93
C ALA A 47 -1.49 -0.91 3.23
N ILE A 48 -1.15 -0.90 1.94
CA ILE A 48 -1.04 0.33 1.16
C ILE A 48 -2.41 0.97 0.96
N GLY A 49 -3.43 0.20 0.58
CA GLY A 49 -4.80 0.72 0.42
C GLY A 49 -5.34 1.34 1.71
N ALA A 50 -5.13 0.67 2.85
CA ALA A 50 -5.48 1.19 4.16
C ALA A 50 -4.73 2.48 4.51
N ALA A 51 -3.41 2.54 4.23
CA ALA A 51 -2.61 3.73 4.46
C ALA A 51 -3.08 4.90 3.58
N ILE A 52 -3.39 4.67 2.31
CA ILE A 52 -3.94 5.68 1.41
C ILE A 52 -5.28 6.20 1.95
N ASN A 53 -6.20 5.31 2.33
CA ASN A 53 -7.50 5.70 2.87
C ASN A 53 -7.38 6.41 4.24
N ALA A 54 -6.32 6.17 5.01
CA ALA A 54 -6.05 6.91 6.23
C ALA A 54 -5.54 8.33 5.95
N ILE A 55 -4.73 8.52 4.89
CA ILE A 55 -4.22 9.82 4.45
C ILE A 55 -5.32 10.64 3.78
N GLU A 56 -6.11 10.01 2.90
CA GLU A 56 -7.19 10.63 2.13
C GLU A 56 -8.47 9.78 2.22
N PRO A 57 -9.28 9.93 3.29
CA PRO A 57 -10.49 9.11 3.48
C PRO A 57 -11.54 9.22 2.38
N ALA A 58 -11.53 10.32 1.62
CA ALA A 58 -12.43 10.54 0.50
C ALA A 58 -12.10 9.63 -0.71
N ALA A 59 -10.86 9.16 -0.84
CA ALA A 59 -10.40 8.37 -1.98
C ALA A 59 -11.10 7.01 -2.11
N LYS A 60 -11.42 6.35 -0.98
CA LYS A 60 -12.07 5.03 -0.92
C LYS A 60 -11.47 4.03 -1.91
N VAL A 61 -10.15 3.91 -1.93
CA VAL A 61 -9.42 3.15 -2.94
C VAL A 61 -9.79 1.67 -2.87
N PRO A 62 -10.36 1.07 -3.93
CA PRO A 62 -10.62 -0.35 -3.97
C PRO A 62 -9.32 -1.15 -4.06
N VAL A 63 -9.29 -2.27 -3.35
CA VAL A 63 -8.19 -3.24 -3.37
C VAL A 63 -8.70 -4.55 -3.94
N GLY A 64 -8.02 -5.07 -4.95
CA GLY A 64 -8.29 -6.37 -5.56
C GLY A 64 -7.04 -7.24 -5.61
N TYR A 65 -7.19 -8.47 -6.07
CA TYR A 65 -6.07 -9.41 -6.20
C TYR A 65 -6.14 -10.17 -7.52
N ILE A 66 -4.97 -10.57 -8.01
CA ILE A 66 -4.85 -11.40 -9.20
C ILE A 66 -3.89 -12.57 -8.94
N ASP A 67 -4.26 -13.73 -9.45
CA ASP A 67 -3.43 -14.93 -9.47
C ASP A 67 -2.86 -15.11 -10.89
N VAL A 68 -1.54 -15.20 -10.99
CA VAL A 68 -0.78 -15.28 -12.25
C VAL A 68 0.37 -16.28 -12.15
#